data_AF-A0A3P8UNN4-F1
#
_entry.id   AF-A0A3P8UNN4-F1
#
_cell.length_a   1.000
_cell.length_b   1.000
_cell.length_c   1.000
_cell.angle_alpha   90.00
_cell.angle_beta   90.00
_cell.angle_gamma   90.00
#
_symmetry.space_group_name_H-M   'P 1'
#
loop_
_entity.id
_entity.type
_entity.pdbx_description
1 polymer ?
#
loop_
_entity_poly.entity_id
_entity_poly.type
_entity_poly.pdbx_seq_one_letter_code
_entity_poly.pdbx_strand_id
1 'polypeptide(L)'
;MEASLGSLQNPDLSAVLSSCEPELRELMRQIDIMVNHQKKSWEAENHDLRVRLKSGQDDLQATSNIIKRRDLEIGLLHKQLENVQTDQQQLISKYEQQLQKVREELNRLKRSYQKLERKHVKESSRGLKGTDVSEATHLHKKTEEYRQHLTECEQQHVWYQNQMTALEAQNKSLTNELACVKSQMSILQMENEHRECCSEVQSLRTRLERTQGDLHLKELELEKLEMLQMRRGQYQGDQQGLTEKPEELYSMPDTRDTPTQKHEIELQRLQNENARLNQSLRAKDHVIRSLEDCLTAQGCAGLEPFRRDLEKTATQLQSARACEVHLKAEVVNLRERLENLNRQKSDHTNTEQDLRSLRAEYDCGVAEIKKLKEELHRARQSHSDEVDRLRKEVSKMTDELRQRDLTIDSLKGSLSNITQQLRAELEREKQRAAELQVTRTQLEVVKTENHRLKDLLRQPGIRSSKQEDSSGTAMRENHMSSQSSLEQENEMLRQALTAIHAKKSEQTSAQDRIKVMDQKKKQDHVKVLEAKLPDPGPHHEAENQKLFKKQHPLSQSPSEQPCSQTPDNGSPSSSSTSSSSSSSCNN
;
A
#
# COMPACT_ATOMS: atom_id res chain seq x y z
N MET A 1 11.82 99.26 -16.22
CA MET A 1 12.99 99.92 -15.59
C MET A 1 14.22 99.11 -15.97
N GLU A 2 14.78 99.36 -17.15
CA GLU A 2 15.82 98.52 -17.76
C GLU A 2 17.11 99.34 -17.96
N ALA A 3 17.62 99.90 -16.87
CA ALA A 3 18.69 100.91 -16.93
C ALA A 3 19.60 100.98 -15.68
N SER A 4 19.92 99.84 -15.04
CA SER A 4 20.87 99.81 -13.90
C SER A 4 21.71 98.52 -13.74
N LEU A 5 21.88 97.70 -14.79
CA LEU A 5 22.75 96.50 -14.74
C LEU A 5 23.84 96.46 -15.84
N GLY A 6 24.05 97.58 -16.55
CA GLY A 6 25.05 97.69 -17.62
C GLY A 6 26.44 98.18 -17.21
N SER A 7 26.73 98.34 -15.91
CA SER A 7 27.94 99.05 -15.42
C SER A 7 28.64 98.40 -14.22
N LEU A 8 28.53 97.07 -14.08
CA LEU A 8 29.40 96.28 -13.18
C LEU A 8 30.04 95.09 -13.91
N GLN A 9 30.51 95.33 -15.14
CA GLN A 9 31.63 94.55 -15.67
C GLN A 9 32.90 94.94 -14.89
N ASN A 10 33.04 94.40 -13.68
CA ASN A 10 34.35 94.31 -13.04
C ASN A 10 35.22 93.41 -13.92
N PRO A 11 36.33 93.90 -14.50
CA PRO A 11 37.19 93.09 -15.37
C PRO A 11 37.72 91.88 -14.60
N ASP A 12 38.01 92.02 -13.30
CA ASP A 12 38.41 90.91 -12.43
C ASP A 12 37.34 89.81 -12.32
N LEU A 13 36.05 90.14 -12.17
CA LEU A 13 35.00 89.11 -12.11
C LEU A 13 34.82 88.43 -13.47
N SER A 14 34.91 89.17 -14.57
CA SER A 14 34.83 88.59 -15.92
C SER A 14 36.05 87.72 -16.26
N ALA A 15 37.23 88.11 -15.80
CA ALA A 15 38.47 87.36 -15.98
C ALA A 15 38.50 86.10 -15.11
N VAL A 16 38.08 86.19 -13.84
CA VAL A 16 37.97 85.04 -12.93
C VAL A 16 36.96 84.02 -13.49
N LEU A 17 35.77 84.46 -13.92
CA LEU A 17 34.79 83.57 -14.56
C LEU A 17 35.39 82.91 -15.82
N SER A 18 36.03 83.68 -16.70
CA SER A 18 36.70 83.13 -17.89
C SER A 18 37.85 82.18 -17.55
N SER A 19 38.49 82.33 -16.39
CA SER A 19 39.58 81.46 -15.93
C SER A 19 39.09 80.16 -15.27
N CYS A 20 37.85 80.11 -14.79
CA CYS A 20 37.22 78.91 -14.19
C CYS A 20 36.25 78.19 -15.16
N GLU A 21 35.98 78.79 -16.31
CA GLU A 21 35.23 78.24 -17.44
C GLU A 21 35.75 76.86 -17.93
N PRO A 22 37.06 76.55 -18.00
CA PRO A 22 37.52 75.21 -18.40
C PRO A 22 37.31 74.15 -17.29
N GLU A 23 37.54 74.48 -16.02
CA GLU A 23 37.32 73.56 -14.89
C GLU A 23 35.85 73.21 -14.75
N LEU A 24 34.95 74.18 -14.92
CA LEU A 24 33.50 73.93 -14.89
C LEU A 24 33.06 73.00 -16.02
N ARG A 25 33.58 73.19 -17.25
CA ARG A 25 33.29 72.31 -18.39
C ARG A 25 33.87 70.90 -18.19
N GLU A 26 35.03 70.77 -17.58
CA GLU A 26 35.62 69.47 -17.24
C GLU A 26 34.82 68.75 -16.14
N LEU A 27 34.37 69.47 -15.10
CA LEU A 27 33.47 68.92 -14.07
C LEU A 27 32.13 68.47 -14.67
N MET A 28 31.52 69.26 -15.57
CA MET A 28 30.32 68.84 -16.31
C MET A 28 30.59 67.58 -17.14
N ARG A 29 31.71 67.52 -17.87
CA ARG A 29 32.10 66.32 -18.64
C ARG A 29 32.29 65.09 -17.75
N GLN A 30 32.87 65.26 -16.56
CA GLN A 30 33.03 64.17 -15.58
C GLN A 30 31.68 63.71 -15.03
N ILE A 31 30.77 64.64 -14.71
CA ILE A 31 29.39 64.32 -14.31
C ILE A 31 28.66 63.57 -15.43
N ASP A 32 28.72 64.04 -16.68
CA ASP A 32 28.12 63.37 -17.83
C ASP A 32 28.67 61.95 -18.03
N ILE A 33 29.98 61.74 -17.85
CA ILE A 33 30.60 60.42 -17.92
C ILE A 33 30.13 59.52 -16.77
N MET A 34 30.09 60.02 -15.54
CA MET A 34 29.60 59.27 -14.37
C MET A 34 28.12 58.89 -14.52
N VAL A 35 27.27 59.84 -14.90
CA VAL A 35 25.82 59.64 -15.11
C VAL A 35 25.58 58.65 -16.26
N ASN A 36 26.30 58.76 -17.38
CA ASN A 36 26.17 57.80 -18.48
C ASN A 36 26.72 56.41 -18.13
N HIS A 37 27.77 56.32 -17.30
CA HIS A 37 28.27 55.03 -16.80
C HIS A 37 27.26 54.38 -15.85
N GLN A 38 26.76 55.13 -14.87
CA GLN A 38 25.76 54.65 -13.90
C GLN A 38 24.44 54.27 -14.59
N LYS A 39 23.98 55.07 -15.56
CA LYS A 39 22.83 54.76 -16.42
C LYS A 39 23.04 53.45 -17.17
N LYS A 40 24.18 53.26 -17.84
CA LYS A 40 24.49 52.00 -18.55
C LYS A 40 24.54 50.79 -17.61
N SER A 41 25.07 50.97 -16.40
CA SER A 41 25.08 49.92 -15.36
C SER A 41 23.65 49.52 -14.98
N TRP A 42 22.79 50.49 -14.66
CA TRP A 42 21.37 50.25 -14.36
C TRP A 42 20.59 49.70 -15.57
N GLU A 43 20.89 50.12 -16.80
CA GLU A 43 20.26 49.59 -18.02
C GLU A 43 20.63 48.11 -18.23
N ALA A 44 21.88 47.73 -17.97
CA ALA A 44 22.35 46.34 -18.00
C ALA A 44 21.73 45.49 -16.88
N GLU A 45 21.69 46.00 -15.65
CA GLU A 45 21.05 45.33 -14.50
C GLU A 45 19.53 45.14 -14.75
N ASN A 46 18.84 46.17 -15.23
CA ASN A 46 17.43 46.06 -15.62
C ASN A 46 17.22 45.14 -16.82
N HIS A 47 18.20 44.96 -17.70
CA HIS A 47 18.11 43.99 -18.80
C HIS A 47 18.25 42.56 -18.28
N ASP A 48 19.27 42.27 -17.48
CA ASP A 48 19.48 40.97 -16.83
C ASP A 48 18.28 40.56 -15.95
N LEU A 49 17.76 41.47 -15.11
CA LEU A 49 16.56 41.23 -14.31
C LEU A 49 15.34 40.91 -15.18
N ARG A 50 15.17 41.57 -16.34
CA ARG A 50 14.08 41.25 -17.29
C ARG A 50 14.27 39.90 -17.98
N VAL A 51 15.51 39.52 -18.30
CA VAL A 51 15.83 38.19 -18.87
C VAL A 51 15.55 37.10 -17.84
N ARG A 52 16.05 37.24 -16.60
CA ARG A 52 15.82 36.28 -15.50
C ARG A 52 14.33 36.16 -15.12
N LEU A 53 13.59 37.26 -15.10
CA LEU A 53 12.15 37.24 -14.87
C LEU A 53 11.42 36.50 -16.01
N LYS A 54 11.81 36.74 -17.27
CA LYS A 54 11.18 36.09 -18.41
C LYS A 54 11.46 34.59 -18.44
N SER A 55 12.71 34.15 -18.23
CA SER A 55 13.02 32.71 -18.18
C SER A 55 12.24 32.01 -17.05
N GLY A 56 12.17 32.62 -15.87
CA GLY A 56 11.35 32.11 -14.77
C GLY A 56 9.85 32.05 -15.09
N GLN A 57 9.32 33.00 -15.87
CA GLN A 57 7.94 32.96 -16.36
C GLN A 57 7.72 31.84 -17.39
N ASP A 58 8.65 31.65 -18.32
CA ASP A 58 8.61 30.58 -19.33
C ASP A 58 8.70 29.19 -18.65
N ASP A 59 9.53 29.04 -17.61
CA ASP A 59 9.64 27.83 -16.78
C ASP A 59 8.37 27.54 -15.96
N LEU A 60 7.75 28.58 -15.38
CA LEU A 60 6.45 28.47 -14.70
C LEU A 60 5.33 28.09 -15.67
N GLN A 61 5.37 28.56 -16.91
CA GLN A 61 4.43 28.16 -17.95
C GLN A 61 4.68 26.71 -18.39
N ALA A 62 5.93 26.28 -18.54
CA ALA A 62 6.29 24.90 -18.88
C ALA A 62 5.84 23.92 -17.79
N THR A 63 6.12 24.20 -16.53
CA THR A 63 5.69 23.38 -15.37
C THR A 63 4.16 23.36 -15.22
N SER A 64 3.47 24.50 -15.36
CA SER A 64 2.00 24.55 -15.41
C SER A 64 1.42 23.64 -16.51
N ASN A 65 2.06 23.59 -17.68
CA ASN A 65 1.65 22.74 -18.80
C ASN A 65 2.04 21.26 -18.62
N ILE A 66 2.97 20.92 -17.71
CA ILE A 66 3.21 19.55 -17.26
C ILE A 66 2.12 19.12 -16.28
N ILE A 67 1.81 19.96 -15.27
CA ILE A 67 0.76 19.69 -14.27
C ILE A 67 -0.58 19.41 -14.96
N LYS A 68 -1.06 20.30 -15.83
CA LYS A 68 -2.31 20.11 -16.59
C LYS A 68 -2.37 18.80 -17.38
N ARG A 69 -1.24 18.30 -17.89
CA ARG A 69 -1.17 17.01 -18.59
C ARG A 69 -1.27 15.83 -17.62
N ARG A 70 -0.64 15.93 -16.45
CA ARG A 70 -0.80 14.93 -15.37
C ARG A 70 -2.21 14.94 -14.79
N ASP A 71 -2.86 16.09 -14.64
CA ASP A 71 -4.26 16.16 -14.18
C ASP A 71 -5.22 15.43 -15.13
N LEU A 72 -5.01 15.56 -16.44
CA LEU A 72 -5.78 14.85 -17.47
C LEU A 72 -5.51 13.32 -17.45
N GLU A 73 -4.24 12.91 -17.30
CA GLU A 73 -3.84 11.50 -17.14
C GLU A 73 -4.45 10.89 -15.87
N ILE A 74 -4.39 11.60 -14.75
CA ILE A 74 -5.00 11.23 -13.47
C ILE A 74 -6.52 11.09 -13.62
N GLY A 75 -7.18 12.01 -14.33
CA GLY A 75 -8.62 11.94 -14.61
C GLY A 75 -9.01 10.73 -15.47
N LEU A 76 -8.19 10.37 -16.48
CA LEU A 76 -8.39 9.17 -17.28
C LEU A 76 -8.20 7.89 -16.45
N LEU A 77 -7.16 7.84 -15.59
CA LEU A 77 -6.90 6.71 -14.71
C LEU A 77 -8.01 6.51 -13.66
N HIS A 78 -8.53 7.59 -13.08
CA HIS A 78 -9.70 7.51 -12.17
C HIS A 78 -10.92 6.92 -12.87
N LYS A 79 -11.22 7.35 -14.10
CA LYS A 79 -12.34 6.80 -14.88
C LYS A 79 -12.15 5.34 -15.27
N GLN A 80 -10.92 4.92 -15.57
CA GLN A 80 -10.59 3.50 -15.79
C GLN A 80 -10.78 2.67 -14.53
N LEU A 81 -10.34 3.17 -13.37
CA LEU A 81 -10.51 2.52 -12.07
C LEU A 81 -11.98 2.40 -11.68
N GLU A 82 -12.78 3.45 -11.87
CA GLU A 82 -14.22 3.47 -11.63
C GLU A 82 -14.94 2.42 -12.49
N ASN A 83 -14.66 2.37 -13.80
CA ASN A 83 -15.21 1.35 -14.70
C ASN A 83 -14.92 -0.06 -14.17
N VAL A 84 -13.64 -0.38 -13.90
CA VAL A 84 -13.21 -1.71 -13.40
C VAL A 84 -13.86 -2.05 -12.06
N GLN A 85 -14.04 -1.07 -11.16
CA GLN A 85 -14.74 -1.25 -9.90
C GLN A 85 -16.24 -1.55 -10.12
N THR A 86 -16.91 -0.86 -11.05
CA THR A 86 -18.32 -1.17 -11.38
C THR A 86 -18.48 -2.54 -12.03
N ASP A 87 -17.55 -2.96 -12.90
CA ASP A 87 -17.55 -4.29 -13.51
C ASP A 87 -17.31 -5.40 -12.47
N GLN A 88 -16.37 -5.20 -11.54
CA GLN A 88 -16.18 -6.10 -10.39
C GLN A 88 -17.44 -6.17 -9.53
N GLN A 89 -18.10 -5.05 -9.23
CA GLN A 89 -19.30 -5.04 -8.39
C GLN A 89 -20.48 -5.73 -9.09
N GLN A 90 -20.66 -5.54 -10.40
CA GLN A 90 -21.62 -6.31 -11.19
C GLN A 90 -21.30 -7.81 -11.20
N LEU A 91 -20.03 -8.19 -11.30
CA LEU A 91 -19.59 -9.59 -11.30
C LEU A 91 -19.83 -10.25 -9.93
N ILE A 92 -19.54 -9.54 -8.83
CA ILE A 92 -19.85 -9.97 -7.46
C ILE A 92 -21.36 -10.22 -7.34
N SER A 93 -22.21 -9.26 -7.73
CA SER A 93 -23.67 -9.45 -7.65
C SER A 93 -24.20 -10.59 -8.54
N LYS A 94 -23.55 -10.90 -9.67
CA LYS A 94 -23.87 -12.10 -10.47
C LYS A 94 -23.54 -13.39 -9.69
N TYR A 95 -22.38 -13.46 -9.03
CA TYR A 95 -22.01 -14.61 -8.20
C TYR A 95 -22.85 -14.72 -6.91
N GLU A 96 -23.21 -13.62 -6.27
CA GLU A 96 -24.14 -13.60 -5.13
C GLU A 96 -25.51 -14.18 -5.51
N GLN A 97 -26.05 -13.82 -6.69
CA GLN A 97 -27.28 -14.40 -7.21
C GLN A 97 -27.16 -15.90 -7.50
N GLN A 98 -26.02 -16.36 -8.02
CA GLN A 98 -25.77 -17.80 -8.23
C GLN A 98 -25.68 -18.55 -6.89
N LEU A 99 -24.92 -18.02 -5.91
CA LEU A 99 -24.81 -18.57 -4.56
C LEU A 99 -26.18 -18.63 -3.86
N GLN A 100 -27.03 -17.61 -4.04
CA GLN A 100 -28.38 -17.60 -3.49
C GLN A 100 -29.26 -18.68 -4.13
N LYS A 101 -29.21 -18.88 -5.46
CA LYS A 101 -29.91 -19.98 -6.14
C LYS A 101 -29.45 -21.35 -5.63
N VAL A 102 -28.14 -21.57 -5.48
CA VAL A 102 -27.59 -22.82 -4.92
C VAL A 102 -28.03 -23.04 -3.46
N ARG A 103 -28.09 -21.98 -2.65
CA ARG A 103 -28.65 -22.05 -1.28
C ARG A 103 -30.14 -22.39 -1.28
N GLU A 104 -30.91 -21.90 -2.25
CA GLU A 104 -32.33 -22.23 -2.38
C GLU A 104 -32.56 -23.68 -2.81
N GLU A 105 -31.79 -24.21 -3.77
CA GLU A 105 -31.83 -25.63 -4.14
C GLU A 105 -31.34 -26.54 -3.01
N LEU A 106 -30.28 -26.19 -2.28
CA LEU A 106 -29.85 -26.93 -1.10
C LEU A 106 -30.95 -26.94 -0.01
N ASN A 107 -31.69 -25.85 0.15
CA ASN A 107 -32.85 -25.81 1.06
C ASN A 107 -34.05 -26.63 0.55
N ARG A 108 -34.28 -26.70 -0.77
CA ARG A 108 -35.28 -27.59 -1.39
C ARG A 108 -34.90 -29.05 -1.15
N LEU A 109 -33.64 -29.43 -1.40
CA LEU A 109 -33.09 -30.76 -1.18
C LEU A 109 -33.11 -31.17 0.29
N LYS A 110 -32.76 -30.27 1.22
CA LYS A 110 -32.86 -30.52 2.66
C LYS A 110 -34.32 -30.80 3.09
N ARG A 111 -35.29 -30.08 2.52
CA ARG A 111 -36.72 -30.32 2.78
C ARG A 111 -37.23 -31.62 2.14
N SER A 112 -36.74 -32.04 0.97
CA SER A 112 -37.12 -33.33 0.38
C SER A 112 -36.49 -34.50 1.12
N TYR A 113 -35.23 -34.39 1.56
CA TYR A 113 -34.59 -35.38 2.43
C TYR A 113 -35.35 -35.54 3.75
N GLN A 114 -35.68 -34.44 4.44
CA GLN A 114 -36.49 -34.49 5.67
C GLN A 114 -37.91 -35.04 5.46
N LYS A 115 -38.45 -35.01 4.24
CA LYS A 115 -39.72 -35.69 3.90
C LYS A 115 -39.51 -37.19 3.68
N LEU A 116 -38.39 -37.60 3.08
CA LEU A 116 -38.02 -39.01 2.86
C LEU A 116 -37.65 -39.70 4.17
N GLU A 117 -36.88 -39.04 5.03
CA GLU A 117 -36.55 -39.48 6.40
C GLU A 117 -37.83 -39.75 7.23
N ARG A 118 -38.80 -38.82 7.18
CA ARG A 118 -40.13 -39.01 7.82
C ARG A 118 -40.95 -40.14 7.21
N LYS A 119 -40.73 -40.50 5.94
CA LYS A 119 -41.31 -41.71 5.34
C LYS A 119 -40.61 -42.95 5.88
N HIS A 120 -39.28 -43.02 5.79
CA HIS A 120 -38.49 -44.15 6.28
C HIS A 120 -38.78 -44.47 7.75
N VAL A 121 -38.80 -43.49 8.66
CA VAL A 121 -39.16 -43.74 10.07
C VAL A 121 -40.59 -44.30 10.22
N LYS A 122 -41.52 -43.93 9.34
CA LYS A 122 -42.91 -44.43 9.29
C LYS A 122 -43.07 -45.76 8.54
N GLU A 123 -42.05 -46.16 7.78
CA GLU A 123 -41.96 -47.41 7.02
C GLU A 123 -41.19 -48.47 7.82
N SER A 124 -40.04 -48.16 8.42
CA SER A 124 -39.29 -49.02 9.34
C SER A 124 -40.09 -49.39 10.60
N SER A 125 -40.95 -48.49 11.10
CA SER A 125 -41.89 -48.80 12.20
C SER A 125 -43.07 -49.69 11.77
N ARG A 126 -43.23 -49.96 10.48
CA ARG A 126 -44.15 -50.98 9.91
C ARG A 126 -43.42 -52.21 9.34
N GLY A 127 -42.11 -52.11 9.09
CA GLY A 127 -41.36 -52.96 8.17
C GLY A 127 -40.45 -54.00 8.82
N LEU A 128 -40.86 -54.65 9.92
CA LEU A 128 -40.13 -55.78 10.51
C LEU A 128 -40.27 -57.06 9.65
N LYS A 129 -39.71 -57.06 8.43
CA LYS A 129 -39.19 -58.23 7.68
C LYS A 129 -38.66 -57.89 6.27
N GLY A 130 -37.33 -57.85 6.15
CA GLY A 130 -36.55 -58.47 5.05
C GLY A 130 -36.64 -57.87 3.64
N THR A 131 -35.73 -56.94 3.31
CA THR A 131 -35.39 -56.59 1.90
C THR A 131 -33.90 -56.23 1.71
N ASP A 132 -33.09 -56.22 2.77
CA ASP A 132 -31.80 -55.50 2.84
C ASP A 132 -30.72 -55.98 1.86
N VAL A 133 -30.71 -57.27 1.49
CA VAL A 133 -29.63 -57.88 0.68
C VAL A 133 -29.55 -57.30 -0.73
N SER A 134 -30.69 -57.10 -1.39
CA SER A 134 -30.73 -56.60 -2.77
C SER A 134 -30.41 -55.11 -2.86
N GLU A 135 -30.82 -54.31 -1.86
CA GLU A 135 -30.54 -52.88 -1.83
C GLU A 135 -29.08 -52.60 -1.42
N ALA A 136 -28.53 -53.37 -0.46
CA ALA A 136 -27.12 -53.31 -0.10
C ALA A 136 -26.19 -53.62 -1.28
N THR A 137 -26.49 -54.64 -2.09
CA THR A 137 -25.67 -54.97 -3.28
C THR A 137 -25.74 -53.89 -4.37
N HIS A 138 -26.91 -53.25 -4.57
CA HIS A 138 -27.05 -52.10 -5.48
C HIS A 138 -26.24 -50.88 -5.00
N LEU A 139 -26.32 -50.53 -3.71
CA LEU A 139 -25.56 -49.43 -3.12
C LEU A 139 -24.05 -49.71 -3.14
N HIS A 140 -23.62 -50.96 -2.91
CA HIS A 140 -22.23 -51.38 -3.04
C HIS A 140 -21.71 -51.19 -4.48
N LYS A 141 -22.45 -51.65 -5.50
CA LYS A 141 -22.08 -51.43 -6.91
C LYS A 141 -21.94 -49.95 -7.24
N LYS A 142 -22.90 -49.11 -6.82
CA LYS A 142 -22.85 -47.67 -7.07
C LYS A 142 -21.69 -46.97 -6.34
N THR A 143 -21.30 -47.48 -5.17
CA THR A 143 -20.12 -46.99 -4.44
C THR A 143 -18.82 -47.33 -5.19
N GLU A 144 -18.74 -48.53 -5.77
CA GLU A 144 -17.62 -48.96 -6.60
C GLU A 144 -17.52 -48.19 -7.92
N GLU A 145 -18.65 -47.84 -8.56
CA GLU A 145 -18.71 -46.94 -9.72
C GLU A 145 -18.15 -45.54 -9.39
N TYR A 146 -18.52 -44.96 -8.25
CA TYR A 146 -17.92 -43.69 -7.79
C TYR A 146 -16.43 -43.83 -7.45
N ARG A 147 -16.00 -44.99 -6.93
CA ARG A 147 -14.59 -45.26 -6.64
C ARG A 147 -13.75 -45.33 -7.91
N GLN A 148 -14.28 -45.91 -8.98
CA GLN A 148 -13.64 -45.95 -10.30
C GLN A 148 -13.51 -44.53 -10.88
N HIS A 149 -14.59 -43.75 -10.93
CA HIS A 149 -14.55 -42.36 -11.38
C HIS A 149 -13.60 -41.46 -10.57
N LEU A 150 -13.45 -41.70 -9.26
CA LEU A 150 -12.45 -41.01 -8.45
C LEU A 150 -11.03 -41.33 -8.95
N THR A 151 -10.70 -42.61 -9.14
CA THR A 151 -9.39 -43.02 -9.67
C THR A 151 -9.11 -42.58 -11.11
N GLU A 152 -10.14 -42.41 -11.94
CA GLU A 152 -10.02 -41.82 -13.28
C GLU A 152 -9.70 -40.32 -13.19
N CYS A 153 -10.36 -39.59 -12.29
CA CYS A 153 -10.09 -38.18 -12.01
C CYS A 153 -8.68 -37.97 -11.43
N GLU A 154 -8.23 -38.86 -10.54
CA GLU A 154 -6.86 -38.87 -10.00
C GLU A 154 -5.82 -39.14 -11.09
N GLN A 155 -6.06 -40.10 -11.98
CA GLN A 155 -5.19 -40.36 -13.14
C GLN A 155 -5.10 -39.15 -14.08
N GLN A 156 -6.22 -38.47 -14.37
CA GLN A 156 -6.21 -37.23 -15.16
C GLN A 156 -5.43 -36.11 -14.45
N HIS A 157 -5.62 -35.93 -13.14
CA HIS A 157 -4.88 -34.94 -12.37
C HIS A 157 -3.37 -35.23 -12.39
N VAL A 158 -2.95 -36.48 -12.21
CA VAL A 158 -1.53 -36.90 -12.32
C VAL A 158 -1.00 -36.68 -13.74
N TRP A 159 -1.80 -36.92 -14.79
CA TRP A 159 -1.41 -36.66 -16.17
C TRP A 159 -1.15 -35.17 -16.43
N TYR A 160 -2.07 -34.28 -16.04
CA TYR A 160 -1.87 -32.83 -16.15
C TYR A 160 -0.69 -32.35 -15.29
N GLN A 161 -0.54 -32.87 -14.07
CA GLN A 161 0.59 -32.53 -13.19
C GLN A 161 1.94 -32.90 -13.83
N ASN A 162 2.03 -34.07 -14.49
CA ASN A 162 3.22 -34.51 -15.21
C ASN A 162 3.47 -33.69 -16.50
N GLN A 163 2.40 -33.26 -17.19
CA GLN A 163 2.53 -32.35 -18.34
C GLN A 163 3.09 -30.98 -17.89
N MET A 164 2.59 -30.45 -16.78
CA MET A 164 3.08 -29.18 -16.22
C MET A 164 4.53 -29.26 -15.76
N THR A 165 4.96 -30.33 -15.08
CA THR A 165 6.37 -30.47 -14.66
C THR A 165 7.31 -30.66 -15.85
N ALA A 166 6.88 -31.32 -16.93
CA ALA A 166 7.63 -31.41 -18.18
C ALA A 166 7.79 -30.03 -18.86
N LEU A 167 6.72 -29.24 -18.95
CA LEU A 167 6.77 -27.88 -19.50
C LEU A 167 7.59 -26.92 -18.62
N GLU A 168 7.56 -27.08 -17.29
CA GLU A 168 8.46 -26.37 -16.39
C GLU A 168 9.93 -26.74 -16.63
N ALA A 169 10.24 -28.02 -16.82
CA ALA A 169 11.60 -28.48 -17.09
C ALA A 169 12.11 -27.92 -18.44
N GLN A 170 11.26 -27.89 -19.48
CA GLN A 170 11.59 -27.27 -20.76
C GLN A 170 11.85 -25.76 -20.63
N ASN A 171 10.98 -25.03 -19.93
CA ASN A 171 11.18 -23.59 -19.68
C ASN A 171 12.47 -23.32 -18.88
N LYS A 172 12.82 -24.19 -17.92
CA LYS A 172 14.08 -24.11 -17.16
C LYS A 172 15.29 -24.35 -18.08
N SER A 173 15.23 -25.29 -19.03
CA SER A 173 16.28 -25.48 -20.05
C SER A 173 16.45 -24.23 -20.92
N LEU A 174 15.37 -23.74 -21.52
CA LEU A 174 15.40 -22.55 -22.39
C LEU A 174 15.90 -21.30 -21.65
N THR A 175 15.57 -21.16 -20.36
CA THR A 175 16.09 -20.06 -19.52
C THR A 175 17.61 -20.18 -19.32
N ASN A 176 18.12 -21.39 -19.10
CA ASN A 176 19.57 -21.65 -18.97
C ASN A 176 20.31 -21.45 -20.30
N GLU A 177 19.71 -21.84 -21.43
CA GLU A 177 20.23 -21.62 -22.78
C GLU A 177 20.31 -20.11 -23.11
N LEU A 178 19.25 -19.35 -22.80
CA LEU A 178 19.25 -17.88 -22.93
C LEU A 178 20.30 -17.21 -22.03
N ALA A 179 20.51 -17.70 -20.81
CA ALA A 179 21.58 -17.23 -19.92
C ALA A 179 22.98 -17.54 -20.49
N CYS A 180 23.17 -18.72 -21.08
CA CYS A 180 24.41 -19.13 -21.75
C CYS A 180 24.71 -18.22 -22.96
N VAL A 181 23.74 -18.02 -23.86
CA VAL A 181 23.87 -17.11 -25.01
C VAL A 181 24.14 -15.68 -24.56
N LYS A 182 23.46 -15.18 -23.52
CA LYS A 182 23.72 -13.84 -22.97
C LYS A 182 25.16 -13.70 -22.44
N SER A 183 25.68 -14.73 -21.76
CA SER A 183 27.07 -14.77 -21.30
C SER A 183 28.05 -14.75 -22.48
N GLN A 184 27.80 -15.59 -23.50
CA GLN A 184 28.63 -15.65 -24.72
C GLN A 184 28.64 -14.33 -25.49
N MET A 185 27.48 -13.65 -25.61
CA MET A 185 27.39 -12.31 -26.20
C MET A 185 28.21 -11.28 -25.41
N SER A 186 28.22 -11.37 -24.07
CA SER A 186 29.05 -10.48 -23.25
C SER A 186 30.55 -10.72 -23.46
N ILE A 187 30.98 -11.98 -23.65
CA ILE A 187 32.38 -12.30 -23.96
C ILE A 187 32.76 -11.74 -25.33
N LEU A 188 31.95 -11.98 -26.36
CA LEU A 188 32.15 -11.46 -27.71
C LEU A 188 32.19 -9.92 -27.73
N GLN A 189 31.41 -9.24 -26.88
CA GLN A 189 31.47 -7.79 -26.75
C GLN A 189 32.85 -7.34 -26.21
N MET A 190 33.32 -7.92 -25.10
CA MET A 190 34.64 -7.61 -24.52
C MET A 190 35.79 -7.92 -25.50
N GLU A 191 35.68 -8.97 -26.30
CA GLU A 191 36.67 -9.29 -27.35
C GLU A 191 36.70 -8.26 -28.49
N ASN A 192 35.54 -7.71 -28.89
CA ASN A 192 35.48 -6.62 -29.87
C ASN A 192 36.06 -5.31 -29.29
N GLU A 193 35.69 -4.93 -28.07
CA GLU A 193 36.24 -3.75 -27.37
C GLU A 193 37.77 -3.86 -27.20
N HIS A 194 38.28 -5.05 -26.86
CA HIS A 194 39.71 -5.31 -26.80
C HIS A 194 40.40 -5.20 -28.17
N ARG A 195 39.79 -5.75 -29.23
CA ARG A 195 40.32 -5.64 -30.61
C ARG A 195 40.36 -4.18 -31.09
N GLU A 196 39.37 -3.38 -30.75
CA GLU A 196 39.31 -1.95 -31.07
C GLU A 196 40.39 -1.17 -30.32
N CYS A 197 40.55 -1.41 -29.02
CA CYS A 197 41.66 -0.85 -28.22
C CYS A 197 43.04 -1.24 -28.79
N CYS A 198 43.27 -2.50 -29.16
CA CYS A 198 44.52 -2.92 -29.81
C CYS A 198 44.74 -2.21 -31.16
N SER A 199 43.67 -2.00 -31.93
CA SER A 199 43.73 -1.29 -33.22
C SER A 199 44.05 0.20 -33.04
N GLU A 200 43.47 0.85 -32.03
CA GLU A 200 43.80 2.23 -31.68
C GLU A 200 45.25 2.35 -31.23
N VAL A 201 45.71 1.50 -30.30
CA VAL A 201 47.10 1.45 -29.83
C VAL A 201 48.08 1.24 -30.99
N GLN A 202 47.76 0.38 -31.96
CA GLN A 202 48.57 0.21 -33.17
C GLN A 202 48.56 1.48 -34.04
N SER A 203 47.42 2.14 -34.21
CA SER A 203 47.35 3.41 -34.95
C SER A 203 48.22 4.50 -34.30
N LEU A 204 48.18 4.60 -32.97
CA LEU A 204 48.98 5.55 -32.17
C LEU A 204 50.48 5.25 -32.27
N ARG A 205 50.88 3.97 -32.24
CA ARG A 205 52.29 3.56 -32.48
C ARG A 205 52.77 4.02 -33.86
N THR A 206 52.03 3.72 -34.94
CA THR A 206 52.45 4.19 -36.27
C THR A 206 52.46 5.72 -36.38
N ARG A 207 51.61 6.44 -35.63
CA ARG A 207 51.65 7.90 -35.61
C ARG A 207 52.91 8.41 -34.88
N LEU A 208 53.26 7.80 -33.75
CA LEU A 208 54.48 8.08 -33.00
C LEU A 208 55.73 7.84 -33.85
N GLU A 209 55.82 6.67 -34.50
CA GLU A 209 56.92 6.28 -35.41
C GLU A 209 57.12 7.31 -36.54
N ARG A 210 56.03 7.77 -37.17
CA ARG A 210 56.10 8.85 -38.17
C ARG A 210 56.65 10.14 -37.57
N THR A 211 56.10 10.60 -36.45
CA THR A 211 56.59 11.84 -35.80
C THR A 211 58.03 11.73 -35.30
N GLN A 212 58.52 10.54 -34.94
CA GLN A 212 59.92 10.31 -34.60
C GLN A 212 60.82 10.39 -35.83
N GLY A 213 60.37 9.85 -36.98
CA GLY A 213 61.06 10.03 -38.26
C GLY A 213 61.11 11.49 -38.72
N ASP A 214 59.99 12.22 -38.59
CA ASP A 214 59.91 13.65 -38.91
C ASP A 214 60.84 14.49 -38.01
N LEU A 215 60.87 14.20 -36.71
CA LEU A 215 61.80 14.83 -35.75
C LEU A 215 63.26 14.54 -36.10
N HIS A 216 63.60 13.29 -36.38
CA HIS A 216 64.98 12.92 -36.73
C HIS A 216 65.46 13.57 -38.04
N LEU A 217 64.56 13.73 -39.02
CA LEU A 217 64.85 14.47 -40.24
C LEU A 217 65.07 15.98 -39.96
N LYS A 218 64.40 16.54 -38.94
CA LYS A 218 64.61 17.92 -38.46
C LYS A 218 65.89 18.08 -37.65
N GLU A 219 66.28 17.10 -36.82
CA GLU A 219 67.59 17.08 -36.15
C GLU A 219 68.73 17.15 -37.18
N LEU A 220 68.67 16.32 -38.22
CA LEU A 220 69.63 16.31 -39.33
C LEU A 220 69.58 17.57 -40.22
N GLU A 221 68.49 18.34 -40.20
CA GLU A 221 68.40 19.66 -40.84
C GLU A 221 69.04 20.76 -39.97
N LEU A 222 68.85 20.70 -38.65
CA LEU A 222 69.49 21.61 -37.69
C LEU A 222 71.02 21.42 -37.68
N GLU A 223 71.52 20.18 -37.64
CA GLU A 223 72.96 19.89 -37.68
C GLU A 223 73.63 20.49 -38.94
N LYS A 224 72.96 20.45 -40.10
CA LYS A 224 73.44 21.08 -41.34
C LYS A 224 73.46 22.61 -41.24
N LEU A 225 72.47 23.21 -40.58
CA LEU A 225 72.41 24.66 -40.36
C LEU A 225 73.50 25.12 -39.37
N GLU A 226 73.77 24.35 -38.32
CA GLU A 226 74.89 24.60 -37.39
C GLU A 226 76.24 24.52 -38.09
N MET A 227 76.46 23.50 -38.94
CA MET A 227 77.68 23.37 -39.76
C MET A 227 77.87 24.55 -40.72
N LEU A 228 76.78 25.08 -41.31
CA LEU A 228 76.83 26.29 -42.15
C LEU A 228 77.09 27.56 -41.32
N GLN A 229 76.52 27.65 -40.11
CA GLN A 229 76.76 28.75 -39.18
C GLN A 229 78.22 28.79 -38.70
N MET A 230 78.80 27.64 -38.38
CA MET A 230 80.22 27.51 -38.01
C MET A 230 81.13 27.94 -39.16
N ARG A 231 80.85 27.50 -40.39
CA ARG A 231 81.60 27.95 -41.59
C ARG A 231 81.47 29.45 -41.83
N ARG A 232 80.28 30.03 -41.62
CA ARG A 232 80.07 31.49 -41.72
C ARG A 232 80.89 32.26 -40.69
N GLY A 233 81.00 31.74 -39.46
CA GLY A 233 81.84 32.32 -38.41
C GLY A 233 83.33 32.36 -38.77
N GLN A 234 83.84 31.31 -39.42
CA GLN A 234 85.24 31.26 -39.90
C GLN A 234 85.54 32.39 -40.90
N TYR A 235 84.74 32.52 -41.96
CA TYR A 235 84.89 33.60 -42.95
C TYR A 235 84.78 35.01 -42.34
N GLN A 236 84.07 35.15 -41.22
CA GLN A 236 83.88 36.44 -40.55
C GLN A 236 85.05 36.80 -39.62
N GLY A 237 85.81 35.81 -39.12
CA GLY A 237 87.09 36.02 -38.47
C GLY A 237 88.19 36.42 -39.46
N ASP A 238 88.27 35.73 -40.60
CA ASP A 238 89.29 36.00 -41.64
C ASP A 238 89.21 37.44 -42.19
N GLN A 239 88.01 38.03 -42.25
CA GLN A 239 87.84 39.43 -42.70
C GLN A 239 88.37 40.48 -41.71
N GLN A 240 88.53 40.15 -40.42
CA GLN A 240 89.06 41.10 -39.43
C GLN A 240 90.60 41.19 -39.42
N GLY A 241 91.30 40.25 -40.09
CA GLY A 241 92.76 40.22 -40.15
C GLY A 241 93.41 41.09 -41.24
N LEU A 242 92.64 41.78 -42.08
CA LEU A 242 93.13 42.47 -43.30
C LEU A 242 93.06 44.01 -43.24
N THR A 243 93.21 44.61 -42.05
CA THR A 243 93.17 46.08 -41.88
C THR A 243 94.37 46.64 -41.07
N GLU A 244 95.59 46.21 -41.40
CA GLU A 244 96.81 46.87 -40.93
C GLU A 244 97.65 47.44 -42.09
N LYS A 245 98.46 48.45 -41.76
CA LYS A 245 99.11 49.44 -42.65
C LYS A 245 100.38 48.89 -43.35
N PRO A 246 100.98 49.54 -44.39
CA PRO A 246 101.15 51.00 -44.47
C PRO A 246 101.03 51.71 -45.84
N GLU A 247 100.95 53.05 -45.72
CA GLU A 247 101.24 54.02 -46.78
C GLU A 247 102.70 54.49 -46.64
N GLU A 248 103.57 54.21 -47.61
CA GLU A 248 104.89 54.87 -47.73
C GLU A 248 105.23 55.11 -49.21
N LEU A 249 105.04 56.33 -49.72
CA LEU A 249 105.51 56.70 -51.08
C LEU A 249 105.63 58.21 -51.32
N TYR A 250 106.54 58.88 -50.60
CA TYR A 250 107.01 60.23 -50.96
C TYR A 250 108.52 60.39 -50.72
N SER A 251 109.32 60.04 -51.73
CA SER A 251 110.69 60.58 -51.92
C SER A 251 111.18 60.27 -53.34
N MET A 252 111.40 61.33 -54.13
CA MET A 252 112.21 61.28 -55.35
C MET A 252 113.65 61.67 -55.02
N PRO A 253 114.64 60.83 -55.37
CA PRO A 253 115.96 61.30 -55.77
C PRO A 253 116.16 61.13 -57.29
N ASP A 254 116.74 62.14 -57.94
CA ASP A 254 117.04 62.16 -59.38
C ASP A 254 118.46 61.65 -59.67
N THR A 255 118.59 60.66 -60.56
CA THR A 255 119.83 60.41 -61.33
C THR A 255 119.56 59.80 -62.71
N ARG A 256 119.58 60.65 -63.75
CA ARG A 256 120.46 60.53 -64.94
C ARG A 256 120.86 59.12 -65.47
N ASP A 257 120.35 58.78 -66.65
CA ASP A 257 121.12 58.75 -67.94
C ASP A 257 120.67 57.65 -68.95
N THR A 258 119.78 58.03 -69.89
CA THR A 258 119.51 57.39 -71.22
C THR A 258 119.00 55.92 -71.25
N PRO A 259 118.18 55.50 -72.25
CA PRO A 259 117.89 56.14 -73.54
C PRO A 259 116.40 56.47 -73.76
N THR A 260 116.08 57.75 -73.93
CA THR A 260 114.72 58.25 -74.17
C THR A 260 113.99 57.52 -75.30
N GLN A 261 114.65 57.32 -76.45
CA GLN A 261 114.00 56.78 -77.65
C GLN A 261 113.41 55.36 -77.46
N LYS A 262 113.98 54.49 -76.61
CA LYS A 262 113.38 53.18 -76.33
C LYS A 262 112.10 53.32 -75.48
N HIS A 263 112.18 54.13 -74.43
CA HIS A 263 111.07 54.35 -73.50
C HIS A 263 109.91 55.10 -74.17
N GLU A 264 110.21 55.98 -75.12
CA GLU A 264 109.25 56.72 -75.95
C GLU A 264 108.50 55.80 -76.94
N ILE A 265 109.21 54.88 -77.61
CA ILE A 265 108.58 53.83 -78.45
C ILE A 265 107.71 52.89 -77.60
N GLU A 266 108.15 52.55 -76.39
CA GLU A 266 107.41 51.67 -75.48
C GLU A 266 106.15 52.37 -74.91
N LEU A 267 106.25 53.65 -74.54
CA LEU A 267 105.11 54.51 -74.22
C LEU A 267 104.12 54.60 -75.39
N GLN A 268 104.60 54.81 -76.62
CA GLN A 268 103.73 54.88 -77.81
C GLN A 268 103.04 53.53 -78.08
N ARG A 269 103.74 52.39 -77.86
CA ARG A 269 103.14 51.05 -77.94
C ARG A 269 102.05 50.85 -76.89
N LEU A 270 102.31 51.22 -75.63
CA LEU A 270 101.34 51.12 -74.54
C LEU A 270 100.13 52.04 -74.76
N GLN A 271 100.32 53.26 -75.28
CA GLN A 271 99.23 54.16 -75.67
C GLN A 271 98.34 53.54 -76.75
N ASN A 272 98.93 52.94 -77.79
CA ASN A 272 98.18 52.26 -78.85
C ASN A 272 97.41 51.01 -78.34
N GLU A 273 98.01 50.23 -77.44
CA GLU A 273 97.35 49.08 -76.82
C GLU A 273 96.21 49.51 -75.88
N ASN A 274 96.43 50.56 -75.08
CA ASN A 274 95.42 51.15 -74.19
C ASN A 274 94.26 51.75 -75.00
N ALA A 275 94.52 52.39 -76.14
CA ALA A 275 93.49 52.83 -77.07
C ALA A 275 92.66 51.66 -77.64
N ARG A 276 93.30 50.55 -78.03
CA ARG A 276 92.62 49.34 -78.50
C ARG A 276 91.76 48.69 -77.41
N LEU A 277 92.26 48.63 -76.18
CA LEU A 277 91.51 48.10 -75.03
C LEU A 277 90.31 48.99 -74.68
N ASN A 278 90.44 50.32 -74.72
CA ASN A 278 89.32 51.25 -74.56
C ASN A 278 88.25 51.11 -75.64
N GLN A 279 88.63 50.88 -76.90
CA GLN A 279 87.67 50.59 -77.97
C GLN A 279 86.94 49.26 -77.71
N SER A 280 87.65 48.22 -77.27
CA SER A 280 87.04 46.92 -76.92
C SER A 280 86.09 47.02 -75.71
N LEU A 281 86.46 47.79 -74.69
CA LEU A 281 85.62 48.06 -73.52
C LEU A 281 84.33 48.77 -73.94
N ARG A 282 84.43 49.90 -74.66
CA ARG A 282 83.25 50.64 -75.17
C ARG A 282 82.32 49.79 -76.03
N ALA A 283 82.88 48.87 -76.83
CA ALA A 283 82.08 47.91 -77.60
C ALA A 283 81.33 46.91 -76.70
N LYS A 284 81.98 46.38 -75.65
CA LYS A 284 81.32 45.53 -74.64
C LYS A 284 80.25 46.30 -73.87
N ASP A 285 80.53 47.52 -73.44
CA ASP A 285 79.56 48.38 -72.73
C ASP A 285 78.34 48.69 -73.58
N HIS A 286 78.49 48.77 -74.91
CA HIS A 286 77.38 48.96 -75.84
C HIS A 286 76.56 47.67 -76.01
N VAL A 287 77.20 46.50 -76.06
CA VAL A 287 76.51 45.20 -76.06
C VAL A 287 75.76 44.95 -74.75
N ILE A 288 76.36 45.27 -73.60
CA ILE A 288 75.70 45.16 -72.28
C ILE A 288 74.44 46.02 -72.24
N ARG A 289 74.55 47.32 -72.55
CA ARG A 289 73.39 48.22 -72.63
C ARG A 289 72.35 47.75 -73.64
N SER A 290 72.75 47.27 -74.82
CA SER A 290 71.83 46.72 -75.82
C SER A 290 71.08 45.48 -75.30
N LEU A 291 71.70 44.64 -74.46
CA LEU A 291 71.04 43.50 -73.82
C LEU A 291 70.12 43.94 -72.67
N GLU A 292 70.50 44.96 -71.89
CA GLU A 292 69.66 45.57 -70.85
C GLU A 292 68.43 46.27 -71.47
N ASP A 293 68.63 47.01 -72.56
CA ASP A 293 67.58 47.62 -73.39
C ASP A 293 66.66 46.54 -73.98
N CYS A 294 67.20 45.42 -74.47
CA CYS A 294 66.38 44.30 -74.95
C CYS A 294 65.57 43.64 -73.82
N LEU A 295 66.16 43.40 -72.65
CA LEU A 295 65.45 42.79 -71.51
C LEU A 295 64.35 43.70 -70.96
N THR A 296 64.60 45.02 -70.90
CA THR A 296 63.61 46.00 -70.45
C THR A 296 62.51 46.23 -71.50
N ALA A 297 62.85 46.31 -72.79
CA ALA A 297 61.88 46.45 -73.88
C ALA A 297 61.05 45.18 -74.14
N GLN A 298 61.63 43.98 -73.96
CA GLN A 298 60.88 42.72 -74.04
C GLN A 298 59.90 42.57 -72.87
N GLY A 299 60.24 43.11 -71.70
CA GLY A 299 59.31 43.48 -70.64
C GLY A 299 58.67 42.32 -69.86
N CYS A 300 58.81 42.34 -68.54
CA CYS A 300 58.10 41.42 -67.64
C CYS A 300 56.56 41.54 -67.67
N ALA A 301 55.99 42.44 -68.50
CA ALA A 301 54.56 42.55 -68.79
C ALA A 301 53.92 41.24 -69.25
N GLY A 302 54.68 40.33 -69.88
CA GLY A 302 54.22 38.97 -70.21
C GLY A 302 54.06 38.05 -69.00
N LEU A 303 54.70 38.35 -67.87
CA LEU A 303 54.63 37.60 -66.61
C LEU A 303 53.58 38.18 -65.63
N GLU A 304 53.22 39.46 -65.77
CA GLU A 304 52.20 40.11 -64.93
C GLU A 304 50.81 39.44 -64.92
N PRO A 305 50.32 38.76 -65.98
CA PRO A 305 49.11 37.93 -65.89
C PRO A 305 49.31 36.74 -64.94
N PHE A 306 50.40 35.98 -65.12
CA PHE A 306 50.74 34.83 -64.27
C PHE A 306 50.98 35.23 -62.82
N ARG A 307 51.59 36.40 -62.58
CA ARG A 307 51.76 36.99 -61.24
C ARG A 307 50.41 37.21 -60.54
N ARG A 308 49.47 37.88 -61.22
CA ARG A 308 48.11 38.11 -60.71
C ARG A 308 47.30 36.81 -60.53
N ASP A 309 47.52 35.82 -61.38
CA ASP A 309 46.85 34.51 -61.24
C ASP A 309 47.47 33.66 -60.10
N LEU A 310 48.76 33.82 -59.81
CA LEU A 310 49.39 33.28 -58.60
C LEU A 310 48.87 33.97 -57.33
N GLU A 311 48.68 35.29 -57.36
CA GLU A 311 48.08 36.07 -56.25
C GLU A 311 46.61 35.68 -56.01
N LYS A 312 45.82 35.46 -57.08
CA LYS A 312 44.45 34.92 -56.98
C LYS A 312 44.41 33.51 -56.39
N THR A 313 45.27 32.60 -56.88
CA THR A 313 45.29 31.21 -56.39
C THR A 313 45.81 31.12 -54.95
N ALA A 314 46.76 31.98 -54.54
CA ALA A 314 47.19 32.10 -53.16
C ALA A 314 46.07 32.60 -52.22
N THR A 315 45.33 33.64 -52.61
CA THR A 315 44.20 34.16 -51.81
C THR A 315 43.02 33.19 -51.76
N GLN A 316 42.71 32.50 -52.86
CA GLN A 316 41.75 31.39 -52.88
C GLN A 316 42.17 30.27 -51.92
N LEU A 317 43.43 29.82 -51.97
CA LEU A 317 43.97 28.77 -51.10
C LEU A 317 44.01 29.20 -49.62
N GLN A 318 44.23 30.48 -49.33
CA GLN A 318 44.08 31.03 -47.97
C GLN A 318 42.62 30.99 -47.49
N SER A 319 41.65 31.33 -48.35
CA SER A 319 40.23 31.22 -48.01
C SER A 319 39.79 29.76 -47.78
N ALA A 320 40.26 28.82 -48.61
CA ALA A 320 40.00 27.40 -48.45
C ALA A 320 40.55 26.85 -47.13
N ARG A 321 41.77 27.25 -46.73
CA ARG A 321 42.36 26.93 -45.42
C ARG A 321 41.54 27.49 -44.25
N ALA A 322 40.98 28.70 -44.37
CA ALA A 322 40.10 29.27 -43.35
C ALA A 322 38.78 28.46 -43.21
N CYS A 323 38.18 28.06 -44.34
CA CYS A 323 37.03 27.16 -44.35
C CYS A 323 37.35 25.78 -43.76
N GLU A 324 38.52 25.21 -44.05
CA GLU A 324 38.97 23.94 -43.49
C GLU A 324 39.12 23.99 -41.96
N VAL A 325 39.68 25.08 -41.42
CA VAL A 325 39.77 25.31 -39.97
C VAL A 325 38.38 25.47 -39.34
N HIS A 326 37.46 26.18 -40.00
CA HIS A 326 36.09 26.33 -39.51
C HIS A 326 35.34 24.99 -39.46
N LEU A 327 35.40 24.20 -40.53
CA LEU A 327 34.79 22.86 -40.59
C LEU A 327 35.41 21.89 -39.56
N LYS A 328 36.72 21.98 -39.30
CA LYS A 328 37.37 21.21 -38.23
C LYS A 328 36.84 21.59 -36.85
N ALA A 329 36.64 22.88 -36.58
CA ALA A 329 36.03 23.34 -35.32
C ALA A 329 34.57 22.89 -35.20
N GLU A 330 33.78 22.95 -36.28
CA GLU A 330 32.41 22.44 -36.30
C GLU A 330 32.34 20.93 -36.02
N VAL A 331 33.23 20.13 -36.62
CA VAL A 331 33.33 18.68 -36.35
C VAL A 331 33.67 18.39 -34.87
N VAL A 332 34.50 19.22 -34.22
CA VAL A 332 34.77 19.09 -32.77
C VAL A 332 33.52 19.42 -31.96
N ASN A 333 32.85 20.55 -32.23
CA ASN A 333 31.62 20.94 -31.54
C ASN A 333 30.49 19.89 -31.70
N LEU A 334 30.39 19.26 -32.87
CA LEU A 334 29.41 18.21 -33.14
C LEU A 334 29.74 16.90 -32.40
N ARG A 335 31.02 16.56 -32.22
CA ARG A 335 31.46 15.42 -31.39
C ARG A 335 31.17 15.66 -29.92
N GLU A 336 31.56 16.81 -29.38
CA GLU A 336 31.25 17.18 -27.99
C GLU A 336 29.74 17.16 -27.73
N ARG A 337 28.93 17.65 -28.69
CA ARG A 337 27.46 17.58 -28.59
C ARG A 337 26.92 16.14 -28.64
N LEU A 338 27.53 15.26 -29.45
CA LEU A 338 27.18 13.84 -29.50
C LEU A 338 27.52 13.14 -28.17
N GLU A 339 28.71 13.38 -27.63
CA GLU A 339 29.18 12.81 -26.35
C GLU A 339 28.31 13.27 -25.18
N ASN A 340 27.97 14.57 -25.10
CA ASN A 340 27.05 15.09 -24.10
C ASN A 340 25.64 14.47 -24.22
N LEU A 341 25.11 14.30 -25.45
CA LEU A 341 23.84 13.59 -25.67
C LEU A 341 23.93 12.10 -25.30
N ASN A 342 25.09 11.47 -25.46
CA ASN A 342 25.29 10.07 -25.08
C ASN A 342 25.37 9.92 -23.56
N ARG A 343 26.02 10.84 -22.84
CA ARG A 343 26.01 10.89 -21.38
C ARG A 343 24.59 11.14 -20.85
N GLN A 344 23.85 12.08 -21.42
CA GLN A 344 22.45 12.30 -21.07
C GLN A 344 21.57 11.05 -21.28
N LYS A 345 21.86 10.22 -22.29
CA LYS A 345 21.19 8.91 -22.47
C LYS A 345 21.57 7.91 -21.39
N SER A 346 22.86 7.77 -21.02
CA SER A 346 23.26 6.86 -19.94
C SER A 346 22.68 7.30 -18.59
N ASP A 347 22.71 8.61 -18.31
CA ASP A 347 22.11 9.20 -17.11
C ASP A 347 20.59 8.91 -17.09
N HIS A 348 19.91 9.04 -18.23
CA HIS A 348 18.49 8.71 -18.33
C HIS A 348 18.22 7.22 -18.11
N THR A 349 18.97 6.30 -18.74
CA THR A 349 18.78 4.85 -18.53
C THR A 349 19.05 4.42 -17.09
N ASN A 350 19.99 5.07 -16.39
CA ASN A 350 20.23 4.85 -14.97
C ASN A 350 19.01 5.29 -14.15
N THR A 351 18.50 6.52 -14.36
CA THR A 351 17.29 6.99 -13.66
C THR A 351 16.04 6.15 -13.97
N GLU A 352 15.91 5.59 -15.18
CA GLU A 352 14.85 4.62 -15.46
C GLU A 352 15.02 3.31 -14.67
N GLN A 353 16.26 2.83 -14.49
CA GLN A 353 16.55 1.64 -13.69
C GLN A 353 16.25 1.87 -12.20
N ASP A 354 16.63 3.02 -11.66
CA ASP A 354 16.33 3.40 -10.28
C ASP A 354 14.81 3.50 -10.05
N LEU A 355 14.08 4.09 -10.99
CA LEU A 355 12.60 4.15 -10.97
C LEU A 355 11.95 2.76 -11.08
N ARG A 356 12.58 1.80 -11.77
CA ARG A 356 12.13 0.39 -11.80
C ARG A 356 12.39 -0.31 -10.46
N SER A 357 13.53 -0.06 -9.79
CA SER A 357 13.81 -0.59 -8.44
C SER A 357 12.82 -0.04 -7.43
N LEU A 358 12.67 1.29 -7.36
CA LEU A 358 11.76 1.96 -6.44
C LEU A 358 10.29 1.54 -6.66
N ARG A 359 9.89 1.25 -7.90
CA ARG A 359 8.59 0.64 -8.19
C ARG A 359 8.47 -0.78 -7.62
N ALA A 360 9.47 -1.64 -7.82
CA ALA A 360 9.46 -3.00 -7.26
C ALA A 360 9.44 -2.98 -5.72
N GLU A 361 10.18 -2.08 -5.09
CA GLU A 361 10.16 -1.84 -3.64
C GLU A 361 8.79 -1.37 -3.15
N TYR A 362 8.15 -0.43 -3.86
CA TYR A 362 6.78 0.01 -3.59
C TYR A 362 5.76 -1.13 -3.72
N ASP A 363 5.81 -1.89 -4.82
CA ASP A 363 4.87 -2.98 -5.09
C ASP A 363 5.05 -4.13 -4.05
N CYS A 364 6.28 -4.40 -3.60
CA CYS A 364 6.59 -5.26 -2.45
C CYS A 364 6.01 -4.73 -1.13
N GLY A 365 6.19 -3.43 -0.84
CA GLY A 365 5.61 -2.79 0.36
C GLY A 365 4.08 -2.82 0.37
N VAL A 366 3.43 -2.67 -0.79
CA VAL A 366 1.97 -2.82 -0.94
C VAL A 366 1.54 -4.27 -0.66
N ALA A 367 2.31 -5.26 -1.12
CA ALA A 367 2.05 -6.68 -0.83
C ALA A 367 2.21 -7.01 0.67
N GLU A 368 3.23 -6.46 1.34
CA GLU A 368 3.39 -6.60 2.79
C GLU A 368 2.26 -5.92 3.58
N ILE A 369 1.88 -4.69 3.22
CA ILE A 369 0.74 -3.98 3.82
C ILE A 369 -0.56 -4.78 3.64
N LYS A 370 -0.74 -5.46 2.50
CA LYS A 370 -1.88 -6.36 2.28
C LYS A 370 -1.83 -7.57 3.22
N LYS A 371 -0.69 -8.27 3.30
CA LYS A 371 -0.48 -9.41 4.21
C LYS A 371 -0.74 -9.04 5.67
N LEU A 372 -0.21 -7.91 6.15
CA LEU A 372 -0.41 -7.41 7.51
C LEU A 372 -1.88 -7.06 7.80
N LYS A 373 -2.63 -6.54 6.81
CA LYS A 373 -4.09 -6.33 6.93
C LYS A 373 -4.85 -7.65 7.05
N GLU A 374 -4.46 -8.68 6.29
CA GLU A 374 -5.06 -10.03 6.34
C GLU A 374 -4.73 -10.76 7.65
N GLU A 375 -3.53 -10.57 8.20
CA GLU A 375 -3.13 -11.07 9.53
C GLU A 375 -3.90 -10.36 10.65
N LEU A 376 -4.00 -9.02 10.61
CA LEU A 376 -4.80 -8.24 11.55
C LEU A 376 -6.30 -8.62 11.49
N HIS A 377 -6.83 -8.91 10.30
CA HIS A 377 -8.22 -9.34 10.15
C HIS A 377 -8.45 -10.74 10.75
N ARG A 378 -7.56 -11.71 10.49
CA ARG A 378 -7.61 -13.05 11.10
C ARG A 378 -7.49 -12.99 12.63
N ALA A 379 -6.60 -12.16 13.18
CA ALA A 379 -6.48 -11.95 14.62
C ALA A 379 -7.76 -11.37 15.24
N ARG A 380 -8.38 -10.37 14.58
CA ARG A 380 -9.66 -9.77 15.01
C ARG A 380 -10.82 -10.76 14.96
N GLN A 381 -10.90 -11.61 13.92
CA GLN A 381 -11.90 -12.68 13.85
C GLN A 381 -11.72 -13.68 15.01
N SER A 382 -10.52 -14.23 15.18
CA SER A 382 -10.22 -15.20 16.25
C SER A 382 -10.54 -14.66 17.64
N HIS A 383 -10.23 -13.38 17.91
CA HIS A 383 -10.57 -12.73 19.18
C HIS A 383 -12.08 -12.48 19.32
N SER A 384 -12.79 -12.13 18.24
CA SER A 384 -14.26 -12.01 18.27
C SER A 384 -14.92 -13.36 18.58
N ASP A 385 -14.45 -14.44 17.97
CA ASP A 385 -14.94 -15.80 18.23
C ASP A 385 -14.65 -16.24 19.68
N GLU A 386 -13.54 -15.79 20.26
CA GLU A 386 -13.18 -16.03 21.66
C GLU A 386 -14.07 -15.25 22.63
N VAL A 387 -14.26 -13.96 22.39
CA VAL A 387 -15.20 -13.12 23.15
C VAL A 387 -16.61 -13.71 23.08
N ASP A 388 -17.05 -14.21 21.92
CA ASP A 388 -18.38 -14.82 21.78
C ASP A 388 -18.48 -16.25 22.34
N ARG A 389 -17.36 -16.97 22.54
CA ARG A 389 -17.33 -18.18 23.39
C ARG A 389 -17.51 -17.78 24.86
N LEU A 390 -16.74 -16.81 25.35
CA LEU A 390 -16.80 -16.32 26.73
C LEU A 390 -18.17 -15.72 27.07
N ARG A 391 -18.82 -14.97 26.16
CA ARG A 391 -20.21 -14.49 26.34
C ARG A 391 -21.17 -15.65 26.59
N LYS A 392 -21.12 -16.71 25.77
CA LYS A 392 -22.00 -17.88 25.89
C LYS A 392 -21.78 -18.63 27.20
N GLU A 393 -20.53 -18.74 27.63
CA GLU A 393 -20.17 -19.35 28.91
C GLU A 393 -20.64 -18.50 30.10
N VAL A 394 -20.46 -17.18 30.07
CA VAL A 394 -21.01 -16.26 31.09
C VAL A 394 -22.54 -16.32 31.13
N SER A 395 -23.22 -16.37 29.99
CA SER A 395 -24.69 -16.56 29.95
C SER A 395 -25.10 -17.89 30.58
N LYS A 396 -24.44 -19.00 30.23
CA LYS A 396 -24.70 -20.32 30.82
C LYS A 396 -24.49 -20.33 32.34
N MET A 397 -23.39 -19.77 32.83
CA MET A 397 -23.11 -19.66 34.27
C MET A 397 -24.12 -18.76 34.99
N THR A 398 -24.64 -17.72 34.32
CA THR A 398 -25.68 -16.84 34.87
C THR A 398 -27.03 -17.56 34.99
N ASP A 399 -27.42 -18.35 33.99
CA ASP A 399 -28.64 -19.16 34.06
C ASP A 399 -28.53 -20.31 35.07
N GLU A 400 -27.36 -20.96 35.18
CA GLU A 400 -27.10 -21.95 36.24
C GLU A 400 -27.17 -21.32 37.63
N LEU A 401 -26.59 -20.13 37.84
CA LEU A 401 -26.70 -19.42 39.11
C LEU A 401 -28.16 -19.09 39.44
N ARG A 402 -28.91 -18.51 38.48
CA ARG A 402 -30.33 -18.20 38.63
C ARG A 402 -31.19 -19.44 38.91
N GLN A 403 -30.84 -20.59 38.34
CA GLN A 403 -31.50 -21.87 38.64
C GLN A 403 -31.19 -22.34 40.08
N ARG A 404 -29.96 -22.14 40.57
CA ARG A 404 -29.60 -22.43 41.96
C ARG A 404 -30.35 -21.51 42.94
N ASP A 405 -30.46 -20.22 42.64
CA ASP A 405 -31.22 -19.27 43.48
C ASP A 405 -32.70 -19.66 43.58
N LEU A 406 -33.36 -19.98 42.46
CA LEU A 406 -34.73 -20.50 42.44
C LEU A 406 -34.87 -21.81 43.25
N THR A 407 -33.88 -22.69 43.18
CA THR A 407 -33.85 -23.95 43.96
C THR A 407 -33.68 -23.66 45.45
N ILE A 408 -32.80 -22.72 45.81
CA ILE A 408 -32.55 -22.27 47.18
C ILE A 408 -33.83 -21.64 47.78
N ASP A 409 -34.55 -20.81 47.03
CA ASP A 409 -35.78 -20.19 47.51
C ASP A 409 -36.95 -21.20 47.66
N SER A 410 -37.04 -22.17 46.75
CA SER A 410 -37.95 -23.32 46.92
C SER A 410 -37.62 -24.13 48.19
N LEU A 411 -36.33 -24.38 48.45
CA LEU A 411 -35.88 -25.08 49.65
C LEU A 411 -36.16 -24.26 50.93
N LYS A 412 -35.87 -22.94 50.94
CA LYS A 412 -36.24 -22.03 52.04
C LYS A 412 -37.75 -22.08 52.33
N GLY A 413 -38.59 -22.09 51.29
CA GLY A 413 -40.04 -22.24 51.40
C GLY A 413 -40.44 -23.54 52.09
N SER A 414 -39.90 -24.68 51.63
CA SER A 414 -40.14 -25.99 52.26
C SER A 414 -39.67 -26.06 53.72
N LEU A 415 -38.50 -25.49 54.04
CA LEU A 415 -37.95 -25.42 55.39
C LEU A 415 -38.79 -24.53 56.31
N SER A 416 -39.33 -23.41 55.80
CA SER A 416 -40.27 -22.57 56.54
C SER A 416 -41.53 -23.34 56.91
N ASN A 417 -42.11 -24.07 55.96
CA ASN A 417 -43.29 -24.92 56.18
C ASN A 417 -43.01 -26.03 57.21
N ILE A 418 -41.88 -26.75 57.08
CA ILE A 418 -41.48 -27.83 58.01
C ILE A 418 -41.24 -27.26 59.42
N THR A 419 -40.53 -26.14 59.56
CA THR A 419 -40.30 -25.53 60.88
C THR A 419 -41.58 -24.96 61.50
N GLN A 420 -42.55 -24.49 60.69
CA GLN A 420 -43.88 -24.13 61.18
C GLN A 420 -44.67 -25.36 61.65
N GLN A 421 -44.62 -26.48 60.92
CA GLN A 421 -45.26 -27.73 61.32
C GLN A 421 -44.66 -28.27 62.63
N LEU A 422 -43.33 -28.33 62.74
CA LEU A 422 -42.63 -28.78 63.95
C LEU A 422 -42.95 -27.91 65.18
N ARG A 423 -43.07 -26.58 65.02
CA ARG A 423 -43.56 -25.70 66.09
C ARG A 423 -45.00 -26.06 66.50
N ALA A 424 -45.89 -26.27 65.53
CA ALA A 424 -47.28 -26.64 65.81
C ALA A 424 -47.42 -28.03 66.47
N GLU A 425 -46.52 -28.97 66.16
CA GLU A 425 -46.44 -30.28 66.83
C GLU A 425 -45.87 -30.15 68.25
N LEU A 426 -44.83 -29.34 68.45
CA LEU A 426 -44.28 -29.05 69.78
C LEU A 426 -45.30 -28.39 70.72
N GLU A 427 -46.10 -27.43 70.24
CA GLU A 427 -47.16 -26.83 71.07
C GLU A 427 -48.29 -27.82 71.40
N ARG A 428 -48.63 -28.76 70.50
CA ARG A 428 -49.57 -29.85 70.81
C ARG A 428 -49.01 -30.82 71.85
N GLU A 429 -47.72 -31.14 71.81
CA GLU A 429 -47.09 -31.97 72.85
C GLU A 429 -46.98 -31.24 74.19
N LYS A 430 -46.72 -29.93 74.21
CA LYS A 430 -46.81 -29.13 75.45
C LYS A 430 -48.22 -29.14 76.03
N GLN A 431 -49.25 -29.02 75.19
CA GLN A 431 -50.66 -29.11 75.62
C GLN A 431 -50.96 -30.49 76.22
N ARG A 432 -50.60 -31.57 75.53
CA ARG A 432 -50.73 -32.96 76.03
C ARG A 432 -49.98 -33.18 77.34
N ALA A 433 -48.77 -32.64 77.47
CA ALA A 433 -47.98 -32.75 78.70
C ALA A 433 -48.64 -32.00 79.88
N ALA A 434 -49.24 -30.83 79.63
CA ALA A 434 -50.02 -30.11 80.63
C ALA A 434 -51.32 -30.85 81.02
N GLU A 435 -52.04 -31.41 80.05
CA GLU A 435 -53.22 -32.27 80.28
C GLU A 435 -52.85 -33.52 81.11
N LEU A 436 -51.72 -34.16 80.81
CA LEU A 436 -51.17 -35.27 81.58
C LEU A 436 -50.73 -34.85 82.99
N GLN A 437 -50.22 -33.63 83.16
CA GLN A 437 -49.91 -33.09 84.49
C GLN A 437 -51.18 -32.83 85.31
N VAL A 438 -52.23 -32.26 84.70
CA VAL A 438 -53.54 -32.01 85.34
C VAL A 438 -54.24 -33.31 85.72
N THR A 439 -54.29 -34.30 84.83
CA THR A 439 -54.86 -35.62 85.16
C THR A 439 -54.04 -36.36 86.22
N ARG A 440 -52.71 -36.16 86.26
CA ARG A 440 -51.86 -36.70 87.33
C ARG A 440 -52.10 -36.01 88.68
N THR A 441 -52.26 -34.69 88.75
CA THR A 441 -52.59 -34.03 90.03
C THR A 441 -54.01 -34.37 90.51
N GLN A 442 -54.98 -34.46 89.59
CA GLN A 442 -56.31 -35.01 89.90
C GLN A 442 -56.23 -36.43 90.47
N LEU A 443 -55.41 -37.32 89.87
CA LEU A 443 -55.21 -38.68 90.37
C LEU A 443 -54.57 -38.72 91.77
N GLU A 444 -53.58 -37.88 92.06
CA GLU A 444 -53.00 -37.80 93.40
C GLU A 444 -53.99 -37.22 94.43
N VAL A 445 -54.83 -36.25 94.07
CA VAL A 445 -55.93 -35.77 94.93
C VAL A 445 -56.95 -36.87 95.21
N VAL A 446 -57.34 -37.65 94.19
CA VAL A 446 -58.25 -38.80 94.37
C VAL A 446 -57.60 -39.90 95.22
N LYS A 447 -56.27 -40.09 95.14
CA LYS A 447 -55.53 -41.03 96.02
C LYS A 447 -55.45 -40.54 97.46
N THR A 448 -55.13 -39.28 97.72
CA THR A 448 -55.06 -38.74 99.10
C THR A 448 -56.44 -38.71 99.74
N GLU A 449 -57.49 -38.38 98.99
CA GLU A 449 -58.87 -38.49 99.47
C GLU A 449 -59.27 -39.95 99.72
N ASN A 450 -58.90 -40.90 98.86
CA ASN A 450 -59.06 -42.33 99.13
C ASN A 450 -58.29 -42.80 100.37
N HIS A 451 -57.14 -42.20 100.68
CA HIS A 451 -56.38 -42.50 101.89
C HIS A 451 -57.11 -41.93 103.12
N ARG A 452 -57.51 -40.65 103.07
CA ARG A 452 -58.29 -39.98 104.12
C ARG A 452 -59.60 -40.72 104.44
N LEU A 453 -60.31 -41.19 103.41
CA LEU A 453 -61.52 -42.01 103.56
C LEU A 453 -61.21 -43.38 104.18
N LYS A 454 -60.09 -44.03 103.80
CA LYS A 454 -59.62 -45.27 104.44
C LYS A 454 -59.20 -45.06 105.89
N ASP A 455 -58.65 -43.90 106.24
CA ASP A 455 -58.28 -43.55 107.61
C ASP A 455 -59.50 -43.24 108.48
N LEU A 456 -60.49 -42.51 107.95
CA LEU A 456 -61.80 -42.35 108.58
C LEU A 456 -62.51 -43.69 108.78
N LEU A 457 -62.40 -44.63 107.83
CA LEU A 457 -62.90 -46.00 107.97
C LEU A 457 -62.05 -46.88 108.90
N ARG A 458 -60.82 -46.45 109.26
CA ARG A 458 -59.91 -47.19 110.16
C ARG A 458 -59.83 -46.64 111.58
N GLN A 459 -60.25 -45.39 111.84
CA GLN A 459 -60.35 -44.87 113.21
C GLN A 459 -61.52 -45.51 113.96
N PRO A 460 -61.29 -46.32 115.01
CA PRO A 460 -62.37 -46.97 115.73
C PRO A 460 -62.77 -46.14 116.96
N GLY A 461 -63.65 -45.16 116.77
CA GLY A 461 -64.50 -44.65 117.87
C GLY A 461 -64.69 -43.15 117.99
N ILE A 462 -65.71 -42.62 117.31
CA ILE A 462 -66.72 -41.78 117.96
C ILE A 462 -68.05 -42.52 117.80
N ARG A 463 -68.81 -42.69 118.89
CA ARG A 463 -70.11 -43.40 118.91
C ARG A 463 -71.25 -42.42 119.15
N SER A 464 -72.44 -42.81 118.69
CA SER A 464 -73.74 -42.13 118.92
C SER A 464 -73.88 -40.79 118.17
N SER A 465 -75.10 -40.30 117.88
CA SER A 465 -76.44 -40.76 118.29
C SER A 465 -77.14 -41.69 117.28
N LYS A 466 -78.18 -42.39 117.77
CA LYS A 466 -79.27 -42.89 116.91
C LYS A 466 -80.15 -41.70 116.51
N GLN A 467 -80.57 -41.66 115.25
CA GLN A 467 -81.89 -41.15 114.89
C GLN A 467 -82.42 -41.98 113.72
N GLU A 468 -83.44 -42.78 113.99
CA GLU A 468 -84.13 -43.61 113.00
C GLU A 468 -85.03 -42.73 112.10
N ASP A 469 -85.29 -43.21 110.89
CA ASP A 469 -86.43 -42.87 110.02
C ASP A 469 -86.73 -41.39 109.72
N SER A 470 -85.85 -40.76 108.92
CA SER A 470 -86.19 -39.55 108.13
C SER A 470 -85.23 -39.27 106.95
N SER A 471 -83.99 -39.75 107.00
CA SER A 471 -83.00 -39.48 105.96
C SER A 471 -83.20 -40.27 104.65
N GLY A 472 -84.00 -41.33 104.63
CA GLY A 472 -84.22 -42.18 103.45
C GLY A 472 -85.07 -41.54 102.33
N THR A 473 -85.87 -40.54 102.65
CA THR A 473 -86.51 -39.62 101.70
C THR A 473 -85.60 -38.45 101.38
N ALA A 474 -84.97 -37.81 102.36
CA ALA A 474 -84.06 -36.68 102.11
C ALA A 474 -82.85 -37.06 101.23
N MET A 475 -82.26 -38.25 101.38
CA MET A 475 -81.26 -38.76 100.44
C MET A 475 -81.87 -39.03 99.06
N ARG A 476 -83.08 -39.57 98.97
CA ARG A 476 -83.75 -39.77 97.68
C ARG A 476 -84.07 -38.45 96.98
N GLU A 477 -84.54 -37.43 97.69
CA GLU A 477 -84.78 -36.11 97.13
C GLU A 477 -83.48 -35.39 96.76
N ASN A 478 -82.40 -35.53 97.55
CA ASN A 478 -81.09 -35.01 97.16
C ASN A 478 -80.45 -35.79 96.00
N HIS A 479 -80.64 -37.11 95.89
CA HIS A 479 -80.19 -37.89 94.74
C HIS A 479 -81.03 -37.62 93.49
N MET A 480 -82.36 -37.49 93.62
CA MET A 480 -83.26 -37.12 92.51
C MET A 480 -83.05 -35.65 92.08
N SER A 481 -82.72 -34.75 93.00
CA SER A 481 -82.30 -33.37 92.69
C SER A 481 -80.92 -33.34 92.05
N SER A 482 -79.99 -34.20 92.49
CA SER A 482 -78.68 -34.36 91.84
C SER A 482 -78.82 -34.97 90.45
N GLN A 483 -79.69 -35.96 90.26
CA GLN A 483 -80.00 -36.53 88.95
C GLN A 483 -80.69 -35.49 88.07
N SER A 484 -81.72 -34.80 88.55
CA SER A 484 -82.38 -33.70 87.81
C SER A 484 -81.40 -32.58 87.46
N SER A 485 -80.46 -32.24 88.35
CA SER A 485 -79.39 -31.26 88.08
C SER A 485 -78.41 -31.76 87.04
N LEU A 486 -77.99 -33.04 87.10
CA LEU A 486 -77.09 -33.66 86.14
C LEU A 486 -77.77 -33.96 84.79
N GLU A 487 -79.09 -34.16 84.77
CA GLU A 487 -79.91 -34.31 83.57
C GLU A 487 -80.16 -32.94 82.92
N GLN A 488 -80.42 -31.90 83.71
CA GLN A 488 -80.47 -30.51 83.24
C GLN A 488 -79.09 -30.04 82.75
N GLU A 489 -77.99 -30.43 83.40
CA GLU A 489 -76.63 -30.19 82.94
C GLU A 489 -76.30 -30.99 81.67
N ASN A 490 -76.72 -32.26 81.57
CA ASN A 490 -76.59 -33.04 80.33
C ASN A 490 -77.37 -32.42 79.18
N GLU A 491 -78.59 -31.92 79.43
CA GLU A 491 -79.41 -31.31 78.40
C GLU A 491 -78.87 -29.92 78.01
N MET A 492 -78.33 -29.15 78.96
CA MET A 492 -77.52 -27.95 78.70
C MET A 492 -76.27 -28.26 77.88
N LEU A 493 -75.56 -29.36 78.18
CA LEU A 493 -74.39 -29.81 77.41
C LEU A 493 -74.78 -30.30 76.01
N ARG A 494 -75.93 -30.94 75.83
CA ARG A 494 -76.49 -31.30 74.52
C ARG A 494 -76.91 -30.08 73.71
N GLN A 495 -77.49 -29.07 74.35
CA GLN A 495 -77.79 -27.76 73.75
C GLN A 495 -76.50 -27.00 73.39
N ALA A 496 -75.47 -27.05 74.24
CA ALA A 496 -74.16 -26.48 73.95
C ALA A 496 -73.46 -27.21 72.79
N LEU A 497 -73.51 -28.55 72.75
CA LEU A 497 -72.95 -29.36 71.65
C LEU A 497 -73.70 -29.08 70.34
N THR A 498 -75.04 -29.05 70.34
CA THR A 498 -75.79 -28.70 69.12
C THR A 498 -75.53 -27.26 68.68
N ALA A 499 -75.37 -26.30 69.61
CA ALA A 499 -74.93 -24.94 69.29
C ALA A 499 -73.49 -24.87 68.74
N ILE A 500 -72.57 -25.72 69.22
CA ILE A 500 -71.20 -25.85 68.67
C ILE A 500 -71.26 -26.48 67.28
N HIS A 501 -72.09 -27.49 67.05
CA HIS A 501 -72.29 -28.09 65.72
C HIS A 501 -72.94 -27.12 64.73
N ALA A 502 -73.91 -26.29 65.17
CA ALA A 502 -74.47 -25.21 64.38
C ALA A 502 -73.40 -24.17 64.01
N LYS A 503 -72.65 -23.65 64.99
CA LYS A 503 -71.53 -22.72 64.75
C LYS A 503 -70.46 -23.31 63.84
N LYS A 504 -70.16 -24.60 63.96
CA LYS A 504 -69.21 -25.30 63.08
C LYS A 504 -69.73 -25.40 61.63
N SER A 505 -71.04 -25.61 61.45
CA SER A 505 -71.70 -25.56 60.14
C SER A 505 -71.63 -24.16 59.51
N GLU A 506 -71.96 -23.12 60.29
CA GLU A 506 -71.81 -21.71 59.88
C GLU A 506 -70.35 -21.36 59.54
N GLN A 507 -69.39 -21.86 60.32
CA GLN A 507 -67.97 -21.63 60.10
C GLN A 507 -67.44 -22.35 58.84
N THR A 508 -67.94 -23.55 58.51
CA THR A 508 -67.66 -24.18 57.21
C THR A 508 -68.28 -23.40 56.04
N SER A 509 -69.53 -22.92 56.18
CA SER A 509 -70.19 -22.07 55.18
C SER A 509 -69.44 -20.74 54.95
N ALA A 510 -68.94 -20.13 56.03
CA ALA A 510 -68.09 -18.95 55.96
C ALA A 510 -66.74 -19.24 55.27
N GLN A 511 -66.12 -20.40 55.55
CA GLN A 511 -64.85 -20.77 54.94
C GLN A 511 -64.98 -21.08 53.44
N ASP A 512 -66.10 -21.66 52.99
CA ASP A 512 -66.38 -21.83 51.56
C ASP A 512 -66.72 -20.50 50.86
N ARG A 513 -67.42 -19.58 51.53
CA ARG A 513 -67.58 -18.19 51.06
C ARG A 513 -66.23 -17.47 50.87
N ILE A 514 -65.27 -17.69 51.77
CA ILE A 514 -63.90 -17.14 51.65
C ILE A 514 -63.19 -17.71 50.42
N LYS A 515 -63.28 -19.03 50.16
CA LYS A 515 -62.71 -19.64 48.93
C LYS A 515 -63.27 -19.02 47.66
N VAL A 516 -64.59 -18.78 47.61
CA VAL A 516 -65.26 -18.14 46.46
C VAL A 516 -64.82 -16.68 46.28
N MET A 517 -64.64 -15.93 47.37
CA MET A 517 -64.09 -14.57 47.31
C MET A 517 -62.64 -14.55 46.80
N ASP A 518 -61.80 -15.51 47.20
CA ASP A 518 -60.40 -15.59 46.76
C ASP A 518 -60.26 -16.02 45.29
N GLN A 519 -61.12 -16.91 44.80
CA GLN A 519 -61.23 -17.18 43.36
C GLN A 519 -61.65 -15.92 42.58
N LYS A 520 -62.61 -15.15 43.10
CA LYS A 520 -63.08 -13.93 42.44
C LYS A 520 -62.00 -12.83 42.42
N LYS A 521 -61.30 -12.60 43.54
CA LYS A 521 -60.13 -11.70 43.58
C LYS A 521 -59.05 -12.08 42.58
N LYS A 522 -58.76 -13.38 42.40
CA LYS A 522 -57.80 -13.84 41.39
C LYS A 522 -58.27 -13.56 39.96
N GLN A 523 -59.58 -13.70 39.68
CA GLN A 523 -60.15 -13.36 38.38
C GLN A 523 -60.16 -11.85 38.10
N ASP A 524 -60.40 -11.02 39.11
CA ASP A 524 -60.40 -9.56 38.96
C ASP A 524 -58.97 -8.99 38.86
N HIS A 525 -57.98 -9.58 39.53
CA HIS A 525 -56.56 -9.21 39.39
C HIS A 525 -56.02 -9.41 37.97
N VAL A 526 -56.45 -10.46 37.25
CA VAL A 526 -56.07 -10.67 35.83
C VAL A 526 -56.60 -9.51 34.96
N LYS A 527 -57.88 -9.15 35.11
CA LYS A 527 -58.52 -8.07 34.34
C LYS A 527 -57.92 -6.68 34.62
N VAL A 528 -57.46 -6.42 35.84
CA VAL A 528 -56.81 -5.15 36.21
C VAL A 528 -55.40 -5.03 35.61
N LEU A 529 -54.71 -6.14 35.34
CA LEU A 529 -53.40 -6.15 34.68
C LEU A 529 -53.52 -5.94 33.15
N GLU A 530 -54.56 -6.49 32.50
CA GLU A 530 -54.82 -6.23 31.07
C GLU A 530 -55.19 -4.76 30.78
N ALA A 531 -55.74 -4.03 31.76
CA ALA A 531 -56.21 -2.66 31.59
C ALA A 531 -55.13 -1.56 31.76
N LYS A 532 -53.84 -1.92 31.88
CA LYS A 532 -52.76 -0.97 32.22
C LYS A 532 -51.42 -1.19 31.50
N LEU A 533 -51.47 -1.32 30.17
CA LEU A 533 -50.31 -1.12 29.29
C LEU A 533 -50.62 -0.04 28.23
N PRO A 534 -49.70 0.90 27.93
CA PRO A 534 -49.91 1.91 26.90
C PRO A 534 -49.79 1.33 25.49
N ASP A 535 -50.55 1.90 24.55
CA ASP A 535 -50.54 1.60 23.12
C ASP A 535 -49.20 2.01 22.44
N PRO A 536 -48.43 1.07 21.85
CA PRO A 536 -47.21 1.38 21.12
C PRO A 536 -47.49 1.53 19.61
N GLY A 537 -47.41 2.77 19.11
CA GLY A 537 -47.73 3.13 17.73
C GLY A 537 -46.91 2.42 16.61
N PRO A 538 -47.30 2.62 15.34
CA PRO A 538 -47.10 1.67 14.23
C PRO A 538 -45.66 1.50 13.69
N HIS A 539 -44.62 1.92 14.42
CA HIS A 539 -43.24 1.84 13.95
C HIS A 539 -42.58 0.47 14.14
N HIS A 540 -42.97 -0.33 15.14
CA HIS A 540 -42.38 -1.64 15.40
C HIS A 540 -42.96 -2.78 14.55
N GLU A 541 -44.13 -2.58 13.94
CA GLU A 541 -44.78 -3.61 13.14
C GLU A 541 -44.06 -3.83 11.79
N ALA A 542 -43.54 -2.76 11.18
CA ALA A 542 -42.77 -2.82 9.94
C ALA A 542 -41.42 -3.55 10.08
N GLU A 543 -40.76 -3.47 11.24
CA GLU A 543 -39.54 -4.23 11.52
C GLU A 543 -39.84 -5.69 11.85
N ASN A 544 -40.87 -5.97 12.65
CA ASN A 544 -41.27 -7.34 12.95
C ASN A 544 -41.72 -8.09 11.69
N GLN A 545 -42.45 -7.46 10.75
CA GLN A 545 -42.78 -8.09 9.47
C GLN A 545 -41.54 -8.35 8.57
N LYS A 546 -40.48 -7.52 8.66
CA LYS A 546 -39.20 -7.78 7.98
C LYS A 546 -38.44 -8.97 8.60
N LEU A 547 -38.52 -9.16 9.92
CA LEU A 547 -37.90 -10.29 10.61
C LEU A 547 -38.68 -11.59 10.38
N PHE A 548 -40.01 -11.58 10.50
CA PHE A 548 -40.85 -12.77 10.31
C PHE A 548 -40.76 -13.34 8.88
N LYS A 549 -40.64 -12.49 7.85
CA LYS A 549 -40.40 -12.94 6.46
C LYS A 549 -39.04 -13.61 6.24
N LYS A 550 -38.12 -13.56 7.21
CA LYS A 550 -36.77 -14.13 7.10
C LYS A 550 -36.60 -15.48 7.80
N GLN A 551 -37.62 -15.99 8.52
CA GLN A 551 -37.56 -17.29 9.19
C GLN A 551 -38.80 -18.17 8.87
N HIS A 552 -38.53 -19.28 8.17
CA HIS A 552 -39.44 -20.41 7.88
C HIS A 552 -40.67 -20.18 6.97
N PRO A 553 -40.62 -20.70 5.72
CA PRO A 553 -41.81 -21.12 4.99
C PRO A 553 -42.21 -22.56 5.34
N LEU A 554 -43.50 -22.73 5.65
CA LEU A 554 -44.31 -23.96 5.54
C LEU A 554 -43.96 -25.17 6.43
N SER A 555 -44.79 -25.36 7.46
CA SER A 555 -45.36 -26.67 7.77
C SER A 555 -46.87 -26.49 7.99
N GLN A 556 -47.70 -27.22 7.25
CA GLN A 556 -49.14 -27.32 7.49
C GLN A 556 -49.55 -28.80 7.59
N SER A 557 -50.41 -29.04 8.57
CA SER A 557 -51.11 -30.28 8.92
C SER A 557 -52.23 -30.58 7.88
N PRO A 558 -53.13 -31.61 7.99
CA PRO A 558 -53.65 -32.20 9.23
C PRO A 558 -54.04 -33.71 9.26
N SER A 559 -54.44 -34.13 10.47
CA SER A 559 -55.48 -35.12 10.78
C SER A 559 -55.29 -36.62 10.50
N GLU A 560 -56.29 -37.38 10.97
CA GLU A 560 -56.22 -38.81 11.33
C GLU A 560 -56.90 -39.76 10.31
N GLN A 561 -56.73 -41.07 10.55
CA GLN A 561 -57.37 -42.21 9.86
C GLN A 561 -58.81 -42.48 10.41
N PRO A 562 -59.61 -43.46 9.92
CA PRO A 562 -59.34 -44.63 9.04
C PRO A 562 -60.30 -44.76 7.81
N CYS A 563 -60.13 -45.66 6.83
CA CYS A 563 -60.11 -47.14 6.94
C CYS A 563 -59.87 -47.85 5.57
N SER A 564 -59.84 -49.19 5.60
CA SER A 564 -60.12 -50.17 4.52
C SER A 564 -59.22 -50.32 3.25
N GLN A 565 -58.85 -51.60 3.04
CA GLN A 565 -58.71 -52.35 1.77
C GLN A 565 -57.43 -52.25 0.88
N THR A 566 -56.75 -53.41 0.83
CA THR A 566 -55.98 -54.02 -0.28
C THR A 566 -56.92 -54.44 -1.44
N PRO A 567 -56.45 -54.84 -2.65
CA PRO A 567 -55.14 -55.44 -3.02
C PRO A 567 -54.50 -54.73 -4.26
N ASP A 568 -53.61 -55.28 -5.12
CA ASP A 568 -53.13 -56.66 -5.38
C ASP A 568 -51.68 -56.71 -5.98
N ASN A 569 -51.37 -57.78 -6.73
CA ASN A 569 -50.09 -58.15 -7.35
C ASN A 569 -49.75 -57.39 -8.65
N GLY A 570 -48.48 -57.42 -9.10
CA GLY A 570 -48.14 -57.06 -10.49
C GLY A 570 -46.67 -56.74 -10.83
N SER A 571 -45.78 -57.74 -10.83
CA SER A 571 -44.41 -57.69 -11.43
C SER A 571 -44.23 -58.93 -12.33
N PRO A 572 -43.16 -59.09 -13.16
CA PRO A 572 -41.98 -58.24 -13.41
C PRO A 572 -41.63 -58.09 -14.94
N SER A 573 -40.36 -57.75 -15.26
CA SER A 573 -39.70 -57.89 -16.59
C SER A 573 -40.14 -56.90 -17.69
N SER A 574 -39.38 -56.51 -18.73
CA SER A 574 -37.97 -56.69 -19.21
C SER A 574 -37.76 -55.73 -20.43
N SER A 575 -36.58 -55.28 -20.89
CA SER A 575 -35.16 -55.41 -20.49
C SER A 575 -34.28 -54.38 -21.26
N SER A 576 -32.96 -54.42 -21.06
CA SER A 576 -31.85 -54.40 -22.06
C SER A 576 -32.24 -54.28 -23.56
N THR A 577 -31.54 -53.62 -24.49
CA THR A 577 -30.15 -53.06 -24.63
C THR A 577 -30.07 -52.36 -26.02
N SER A 578 -29.03 -51.68 -26.55
CA SER A 578 -27.65 -51.30 -26.16
C SER A 578 -27.08 -50.26 -27.18
N SER A 579 -26.06 -49.48 -26.80
CA SER A 579 -24.94 -48.95 -27.62
C SER A 579 -25.11 -48.64 -29.13
N SER A 580 -24.76 -47.41 -29.56
CA SER A 580 -23.48 -47.14 -30.29
C SER A 580 -23.32 -45.70 -30.84
N SER A 581 -22.21 -45.06 -30.47
CA SER A 581 -21.21 -44.39 -31.35
C SER A 581 -21.58 -43.28 -32.38
N SER A 582 -20.86 -42.15 -32.21
CA SER A 582 -20.03 -41.45 -33.24
C SER A 582 -20.51 -40.15 -33.95
N SER A 583 -19.52 -39.47 -34.57
CA SER A 583 -19.55 -38.28 -35.46
C SER A 583 -19.93 -36.90 -34.91
N SER A 584 -18.92 -36.21 -34.37
CA SER A 584 -18.27 -34.96 -34.87
C SER A 584 -18.98 -33.92 -35.76
N CYS A 585 -18.47 -32.68 -35.61
CA CYS A 585 -18.25 -31.61 -36.61
C CYS A 585 -19.21 -30.39 -36.70
N ASN A 586 -18.56 -29.22 -36.81
CA ASN A 586 -18.99 -27.92 -37.36
C ASN A 586 -19.99 -27.10 -36.52
N ASN A 587 -19.88 -25.75 -36.42
CA ASN A 587 -18.91 -24.78 -36.98
C ASN A 587 -18.40 -23.84 -35.87
#